data_AF-A0A8J3H9W4-F1
#
_entry.id   AF-A0A8J3H9W4-F1
#
_cell.length_a   1.000
_cell.length_b   1.000
_cell.length_c   1.000
_cell.angle_alpha   90.00
_cell.angle_beta   90.00
_cell.angle_gamma   90.00
#
_symmetry.space_group_name_H-M   'P 1'
#
loop_
_entity.id
_entity.type
_entity.pdbx_description
1 polymer ?
#
loop_
_entity_poly.entity_id
_entity_poly.type
_entity_poly.pdbx_seq_one_letter_code
_entity_poly.pdbx_strand_id
1 'polypeptide(L)'
;MHGSSVRLDIRRIGSIKDRDEVVGNATRVKVVKNKVAPPFKQVEFDIMYGEGISKMGELLDLGVKAGVVNKSGAWFSYGDERIGQGRENAKQFLREHETIALEIEDKIRASHGLEFDMADRSDENDDILEA
;
A
#
# COMPACT_ATOMS: atom_id res chain seq x y z
N MET A 1 2.00 -29.28 20.09
CA MET A 1 2.48 -27.89 19.86
C MET A 1 1.80 -27.29 18.63
N HIS A 2 0.80 -26.43 18.78
CA HIS A 2 0.15 -25.72 17.65
C HIS A 2 0.36 -24.20 17.74
N GLY A 3 1.64 -23.77 17.76
CA GLY A 3 2.10 -22.46 18.24
C GLY A 3 2.03 -21.27 17.28
N SER A 4 1.06 -21.17 16.38
CA SER A 4 0.86 -19.91 15.64
C SER A 4 -0.60 -19.58 15.38
N SER A 5 -0.94 -18.32 15.67
CA SER A 5 -2.26 -17.72 15.43
C SER A 5 -2.44 -17.30 13.97
N VAL A 6 -1.35 -16.91 13.30
CA VAL A 6 -1.33 -16.57 11.87
C VAL A 6 -0.13 -17.27 11.20
N ARG A 7 -0.31 -17.78 9.98
CA ARG A 7 0.77 -18.31 9.13
C ARG A 7 0.61 -17.73 7.73
N LEU A 8 1.72 -17.21 7.21
CA LEU A 8 1.82 -16.61 5.89
C LEU A 8 2.76 -17.47 5.04
N ASP A 9 2.31 -17.88 3.85
CA ASP A 9 3.11 -18.52 2.82
C ASP A 9 3.51 -17.43 1.82
N ILE A 10 4.81 -17.14 1.73
CA ILE A 10 5.37 -16.06 0.90
C ILE A 10 6.08 -16.72 -0.28
N ARG A 11 5.74 -16.30 -1.50
CA ARG A 11 6.35 -16.82 -2.73
C ARG A 11 6.67 -15.68 -3.70
N ARG A 12 7.88 -15.72 -4.25
CA ARG A 12 8.22 -14.87 -5.40
C ARG A 12 7.47 -15.39 -6.63
N ILE A 13 6.70 -14.52 -7.28
CA ILE A 13 5.94 -14.84 -8.49
C ILE A 13 6.62 -14.30 -9.76
N GLY A 14 7.46 -13.26 -9.64
CA GLY A 14 8.15 -12.67 -10.78
C GLY A 14 9.25 -11.70 -10.38
N SER A 15 10.00 -11.23 -11.38
CA SER A 15 11.02 -10.21 -11.22
C SER A 15 10.54 -8.92 -11.89
N ILE A 16 10.66 -7.81 -11.17
CA ILE A 16 10.35 -6.48 -11.67
C ILE A 16 11.62 -5.94 -12.34
N LYS A 17 11.50 -5.58 -13.61
CA LYS A 17 12.61 -5.06 -14.40
C LYS A 17 12.35 -3.60 -14.77
N ASP A 18 13.36 -2.76 -14.57
CA ASP A 18 13.44 -1.47 -15.23
C ASP A 18 14.43 -1.61 -16.38
N ARG A 19 13.93 -1.54 -17.62
CA ARG A 19 14.70 -1.80 -18.84
C ARG A 19 15.41 -3.18 -18.78
N ASP A 20 16.72 -3.20 -18.56
CA ASP A 20 17.56 -4.39 -18.49
C ASP A 20 17.93 -4.79 -17.05
N GLU A 21 17.65 -3.95 -16.05
CA GLU A 21 18.02 -4.18 -14.66
C GLU A 21 16.84 -4.75 -13.84
N VAL A 22 17.13 -5.74 -12.99
CA VAL A 22 16.13 -6.28 -12.04
C VAL A 22 16.11 -5.39 -10.81
N VAL A 23 15.06 -4.58 -10.70
CA VAL A 23 14.88 -3.60 -9.62
C VAL A 23 14.08 -4.13 -8.43
N GLY A 24 13.44 -5.29 -8.57
CA GLY A 24 12.67 -5.89 -7.48
C GLY A 24 12.06 -7.25 -7.79
N ASN A 25 11.24 -7.74 -6.87
CA ASN A 25 10.51 -8.99 -6.97
C ASN A 25 9.02 -8.79 -6.70
N ALA A 26 8.19 -9.24 -7.64
CA ALA A 26 6.77 -9.39 -7.40
C ALA A 26 6.55 -10.59 -6.49
N THR A 27 5.88 -10.39 -5.36
CA THR A 27 5.72 -11.38 -4.29
C THR A 27 4.25 -11.60 -3.99
N ARG A 28 3.85 -12.87 -3.87
CA ARG A 28 2.51 -13.26 -3.44
C ARG A 28 2.58 -13.82 -2.03
N VAL A 29 1.68 -13.36 -1.18
CA VAL A 29 1.52 -13.84 0.19
C VAL A 29 0.14 -14.44 0.37
N LYS A 30 0.10 -15.70 0.82
CA LYS A 30 -1.14 -16.43 1.12
C LYS A 30 -1.24 -16.68 2.62
N VAL A 31 -2.38 -16.33 3.20
CA VAL A 31 -2.68 -16.61 4.61
C VAL A 31 -3.09 -18.07 4.75
N VAL A 32 -2.17 -18.98 5.07
CA VAL A 32 -2.44 -20.42 5.16
C VAL A 32 -3.08 -20.83 6.48
N LYS A 33 -2.92 -20.01 7.53
CA LYS A 33 -3.62 -20.17 8.80
C LYS A 33 -3.96 -18.81 9.35
N ASN A 34 -5.21 -18.61 9.77
CA ASN A 34 -5.63 -17.41 10.47
C ASN A 34 -6.63 -17.83 11.55
N LYS A 35 -6.32 -17.53 12.82
CA LYS A 35 -7.23 -17.78 13.96
C LYS A 35 -8.10 -16.57 14.30
N VAL A 36 -7.87 -15.42 13.67
CA VAL A 36 -8.49 -14.13 14.01
C VAL A 36 -9.49 -13.68 12.94
N ALA A 37 -9.28 -14.06 11.68
CA ALA A 37 -10.17 -13.73 10.56
C ALA A 37 -10.20 -14.88 9.54
N PRO A 38 -11.04 -14.82 8.48
CA PRO A 38 -11.12 -15.87 7.47
C PRO A 38 -9.74 -16.20 6.86
N PRO A 39 -9.34 -17.49 6.83
CA PRO A 39 -8.08 -17.92 6.24
C PRO A 39 -8.13 -17.93 4.70
N PHE A 40 -6.99 -18.22 4.06
CA PHE A 40 -6.79 -18.42 2.62
C PHE A 40 -6.91 -17.18 1.73
N LYS A 41 -7.01 -15.98 2.31
CA LYS A 41 -6.82 -14.72 1.57
C LYS A 41 -5.41 -14.64 0.99
N GLN A 42 -5.30 -13.99 -0.16
CA GLN A 42 -4.05 -13.79 -0.89
C GLN A 42 -3.88 -12.30 -1.19
N VAL A 43 -2.64 -11.83 -1.14
CA VAL A 43 -2.25 -10.49 -1.54
C VAL A 43 -0.98 -10.60 -2.38
N GLU A 44 -0.86 -9.72 -3.36
CA GLU A 44 0.33 -9.56 -4.18
C GLU A 44 0.88 -8.17 -3.91
N PHE A 45 2.19 -8.06 -3.79
CA PHE A 45 2.86 -6.77 -3.67
C PHE A 45 4.28 -6.84 -4.20
N ASP A 46 4.81 -5.66 -4.50
CA ASP A 46 6.14 -5.48 -5.05
C ASP A 46 7.17 -5.25 -3.93
N ILE A 47 8.27 -6.01 -3.94
CA ILE A 47 9.42 -5.81 -3.06
C ILE A 47 10.57 -5.27 -3.91
N MET A 48 10.89 -3.99 -3.74
CA MET A 48 11.97 -3.29 -4.44
C MET A 48 13.29 -3.50 -3.70
N TYR A 49 14.39 -3.67 -4.43
CA TYR A 49 15.72 -3.77 -3.81
C TYR A 49 16.13 -2.41 -3.23
N GLY A 50 16.61 -2.41 -1.98
CA GLY A 50 17.04 -1.19 -1.27
C GLY A 50 15.91 -0.34 -0.65
N GLU A 51 14.68 -0.42 -1.17
CA GLU A 51 13.52 0.33 -0.63
C GLU A 51 12.56 -0.56 0.19
N GLY A 52 12.53 -1.88 -0.08
CA GLY A 52 11.62 -2.81 0.60
C GLY A 52 10.25 -2.88 -0.06
N ILE A 53 9.18 -3.01 0.73
CA ILE A 53 7.82 -3.15 0.20
C ILE A 53 7.36 -1.83 -0.40
N SER A 54 6.91 -1.84 -1.66
CA SER A 54 6.45 -0.62 -2.36
C SER A 54 5.05 -0.20 -1.90
N LYS A 55 4.96 0.48 -0.76
CA LYS A 55 3.69 0.95 -0.16
C LYS A 55 2.87 1.80 -1.15
N MET A 56 3.53 2.71 -1.87
CA MET A 56 2.84 3.64 -2.79
C MET A 56 2.25 2.92 -4.00
N GLY A 57 2.92 1.88 -4.50
CA GLY A 57 2.38 1.05 -5.58
C GLY A 57 1.10 0.35 -5.16
N GLU A 58 1.12 -0.24 -3.96
CA GLU A 58 -0.03 -0.96 -3.43
C GLU A 58 -1.19 -0.04 -3.08
N LEU A 59 -0.89 1.16 -2.57
CA LEU A 59 -1.90 2.17 -2.30
C LEU A 59 -2.66 2.57 -3.57
N LEU A 60 -1.95 2.67 -4.71
CA LEU A 60 -2.57 2.97 -6.00
C LEU A 60 -3.47 1.83 -6.48
N ASP A 61 -2.99 0.59 -6.40
CA ASP A 61 -3.75 -0.59 -6.83
C ASP A 61 -5.01 -0.80 -5.99
N LEU A 62 -4.87 -0.68 -4.66
CA LEU A 62 -6.00 -0.73 -3.72
C LEU A 62 -6.95 0.45 -3.92
N GLY A 63 -6.43 1.65 -4.19
CA GLY A 63 -7.22 2.85 -4.46
C GLY A 63 -8.07 2.71 -5.71
N VAL A 64 -7.53 2.16 -6.78
CA VAL A 64 -8.29 1.86 -8.01
C VAL A 64 -9.34 0.78 -7.75
N LYS A 65 -8.98 -0.27 -7.01
CA LYS A 65 -9.91 -1.36 -6.68
C LYS A 65 -11.07 -0.90 -5.78
N ALA A 66 -10.79 0.01 -4.84
CA ALA A 66 -11.79 0.61 -3.95
C ALA A 66 -12.62 1.72 -4.63
N GLY A 67 -12.27 2.13 -5.86
CA GLY A 67 -12.93 3.23 -6.57
C GLY A 67 -12.59 4.63 -6.04
N VAL A 68 -11.58 4.73 -5.17
CA VAL A 68 -11.07 5.99 -4.61
C VAL A 68 -10.20 6.72 -5.64
N VAL A 69 -9.40 5.96 -6.40
CA VAL A 69 -8.57 6.47 -7.49
C VAL A 69 -9.19 6.08 -8.84
N ASN A 70 -9.37 7.05 -9.72
CA ASN A 70 -9.87 6.84 -11.06
C ASN A 70 -8.72 6.54 -12.04
N LYS A 71 -8.85 5.45 -12.79
CA LYS A 71 -7.91 5.08 -13.85
C LYS A 71 -8.57 5.24 -15.22
N SER A 72 -8.11 6.23 -15.99
CA SER A 72 -8.55 6.48 -17.36
C SER A 72 -7.43 6.10 -18.34
N GLY A 73 -7.44 4.84 -18.78
CA GLY A 73 -6.38 4.28 -19.62
C GLY A 73 -5.05 4.20 -18.88
N ALA A 74 -4.07 5.02 -19.31
CA ALA A 74 -2.78 5.15 -18.64
C ALA A 74 -2.75 6.24 -17.57
N TRP A 75 -3.80 7.06 -17.43
CA TRP A 75 -3.84 8.16 -16.47
C TRP A 75 -4.48 7.76 -15.15
N PHE A 76 -3.91 8.22 -14.05
CA PHE A 76 -4.46 8.12 -12.70
C PHE A 76 -4.91 9.49 -12.21
N SER A 77 -6.07 9.53 -11.57
CA SER A 77 -6.66 10.76 -11.04
C SER A 77 -7.34 10.49 -9.69
N TYR A 78 -7.28 11.45 -8.79
CA TYR A 78 -7.88 11.40 -7.48
C TYR A 78 -8.81 12.61 -7.31
N GLY A 79 -10.11 12.36 -7.17
CA GLY A 79 -11.11 13.43 -7.31
C GLY A 79 -10.95 14.14 -8.66
N ASP A 80 -10.72 15.46 -8.62
CA ASP A 80 -10.47 16.31 -9.77
C ASP A 80 -8.97 16.46 -10.11
N GLU A 81 -8.07 15.95 -9.26
CA GLU A 81 -6.63 16.11 -9.42
C GLU A 81 -5.99 14.97 -10.22
N ARG A 82 -5.05 15.32 -11.11
CA ARG A 82 -4.28 14.35 -11.89
C ARG A 82 -3.01 13.94 -11.16
N ILE A 83 -3.00 12.69 -10.69
CA ILE A 83 -1.85 12.08 -10.01
C ILE A 83 -0.70 11.83 -11.00
N GLY A 84 -1.00 11.36 -12.21
CA GLY A 84 0.02 11.18 -13.24
C GLY A 84 -0.31 10.15 -14.32
N GLN A 85 0.57 10.06 -15.32
CA GLN A 85 0.49 9.07 -16.38
C GLN A 85 1.39 7.88 -16.07
N GLY A 86 0.81 6.69 -15.94
CA GLY A 86 1.51 5.45 -15.63
C GLY A 86 1.75 5.26 -14.14
N ARG A 87 2.02 3.99 -13.76
CA ARG A 87 2.16 3.56 -12.36
C ARG A 87 3.37 4.23 -11.69
N GLU A 88 4.51 4.32 -12.37
CA GLU A 88 5.73 4.88 -11.79
C GLU A 88 5.60 6.37 -11.45
N ASN A 89 5.06 7.18 -12.37
CA ASN A 89 4.84 8.60 -12.11
C ASN A 89 3.79 8.82 -11.01
N ALA A 90 2.74 8.00 -10.98
CA ALA A 90 1.74 8.08 -9.91
C ALA A 90 2.34 7.73 -8.53
N LYS A 91 3.22 6.73 -8.45
CA LYS A 91 3.97 6.43 -7.21
C LYS A 91 4.86 7.59 -6.78
N GLN A 92 5.55 8.22 -7.74
CA GLN A 92 6.39 9.38 -7.44
C GLN A 92 5.57 10.53 -6.89
N PHE A 93 4.44 10.86 -7.54
CA PHE A 93 3.54 11.90 -7.06
C PHE A 93 3.06 11.64 -5.63
N LEU A 94 2.63 10.41 -5.31
CA LEU A 94 2.17 10.06 -3.96
C LEU A 94 3.30 10.08 -2.92
N ARG A 95 4.54 9.83 -3.33
CA ARG A 95 5.71 9.98 -2.46
C ARG A 95 5.99 11.45 -2.15
N GLU A 96 5.80 12.33 -3.13
CA GLU A 96 6.00 13.78 -2.99
C GLU A 96 4.84 14.47 -2.25
N HIS A 97 3.62 13.91 -2.33
CA HIS A 97 2.40 14.44 -1.72
C HIS A 97 1.85 13.48 -0.66
N GLU A 98 2.52 13.42 0.49
CA GLU A 98 2.16 12.49 1.57
C GLU A 98 0.74 12.73 2.11
N THR A 99 0.26 13.97 2.14
CA THR A 99 -1.10 14.32 2.58
C THR A 99 -2.17 13.63 1.73
N ILE A 100 -1.98 13.62 0.41
CA ILE A 100 -2.89 12.95 -0.53
C ILE A 100 -2.80 11.43 -0.36
N ALA A 101 -1.59 10.89 -0.19
CA ALA A 101 -1.40 9.47 0.05
C ALA A 101 -2.12 9.01 1.34
N LEU A 102 -2.04 9.77 2.42
CA LEU A 102 -2.75 9.50 3.67
C LEU A 102 -4.27 9.58 3.49
N GLU A 103 -4.78 10.58 2.77
CA GLU A 103 -6.22 10.71 2.52
C GLU A 103 -6.76 9.54 1.68
N ILE A 104 -6.01 9.10 0.66
CA ILE A 104 -6.34 7.91 -0.14
C ILE A 104 -6.33 6.66 0.74
N GLU A 105 -5.32 6.50 1.59
CA GLU A 105 -5.19 5.35 2.50
C GLU A 105 -6.39 5.26 3.45
N ASP A 106 -6.78 6.39 4.04
CA ASP A 106 -7.92 6.48 4.95
C ASP A 106 -9.23 6.09 4.24
N LYS A 107 -9.50 6.68 3.06
CA LYS A 107 -10.69 6.35 2.27
C LYS A 107 -10.76 4.88 1.87
N ILE A 108 -9.62 4.27 1.50
CA ILE A 108 -9.56 2.84 1.18
C ILE A 108 -9.90 2.02 2.43
N ARG A 109 -9.32 2.34 3.58
CA ARG A 109 -9.57 1.62 4.83
C ARG A 109 -11.02 1.74 5.28
N ALA A 110 -11.59 2.95 5.21
CA ALA A 110 -13.00 3.21 5.48
C ALA A 110 -13.92 2.39 4.58
N SER A 111 -13.60 2.27 3.27
CA SER A 111 -14.37 1.45 2.33
C SER A 111 -14.38 -0.06 2.69
N HIS A 112 -13.43 -0.50 3.49
CA HIS A 112 -13.29 -1.87 3.97
C HIS A 112 -13.72 -2.06 5.44
N GLY A 113 -14.35 -1.05 6.06
CA GLY A 113 -14.81 -1.09 7.45
C GLY A 113 -13.65 -1.15 8.45
N LEU A 114 -12.47 -0.66 8.05
CA LEU A 114 -11.28 -0.54 8.88
C LEU A 114 -11.12 0.94 9.26
N GLU A 115 -12.08 1.53 9.96
CA GLU A 115 -11.91 2.89 10.49
C GLU A 115 -10.75 2.89 11.51
N PHE A 116 -9.75 3.74 11.28
CA PHE A 116 -8.77 4.08 12.29
C PHE A 116 -9.09 5.50 12.73
N ASP A 117 -9.38 5.68 14.02
CA ASP A 117 -9.54 6.99 14.61
C ASP A 117 -8.19 7.70 14.54
N MET A 118 -8.08 8.75 13.73
CA MET A 118 -6.85 9.55 13.59
C MET A 118 -6.58 10.42 14.83
N ALA A 119 -7.45 10.34 15.85
CA ALA A 119 -7.39 11.12 17.08
C ALA A 119 -6.18 10.84 17.99
N ASP A 120 -5.40 9.77 17.75
CA ASP A 120 -4.35 9.33 18.69
C ASP A 120 -2.91 9.64 18.23
N ARG A 121 -2.72 10.49 17.20
CA ARG A 121 -1.38 10.86 16.70
C ARG A 121 -1.07 12.36 16.69
N SER A 122 -1.97 13.21 17.17
CA SER A 122 -1.73 14.66 17.30
C SER A 122 -1.14 15.09 18.64
N ASP A 123 -1.01 14.21 19.64
CA ASP A 123 -0.67 14.61 21.01
C ASP A 123 0.79 14.34 21.43
N GLU A 124 1.70 13.95 20.51
CA GLU A 124 3.08 13.55 20.89
C GLU A 124 4.21 14.40 20.27
N ASN A 125 3.95 15.59 19.71
CA ASN A 125 5.02 16.44 19.14
C ASN A 125 5.17 17.87 19.72
N ASP A 126 4.54 18.20 20.85
CA ASP A 126 4.69 19.53 21.47
C ASP A 126 5.61 19.59 22.72
N ASP A 127 6.23 18.50 23.15
CA ASP A 127 7.01 18.47 24.41
C ASP A 127 8.55 18.39 24.27
N ILE A 128 9.15 18.82 23.15
CA ILE A 128 10.62 18.94 23.05
C ILE A 128 11.06 20.26 22.43
N LEU A 129 10.72 21.40 23.05
CA LEU A 129 11.51 22.63 23.00
C LEU A 129 11.27 23.47 24.28
N GLU A 130 11.78 23.02 25.42
CA GLU A 130 12.25 23.90 26.51
C GLU A 130 12.98 23.08 27.59
N ALA A 131 14.32 23.14 27.58
CA ALA A 131 15.22 23.02 28.74
C ALA A 131 16.65 23.38 28.33
#